data_AF-A0A7Y7WIH0-F1
#
_entry.id   AF-A0A7Y7WIH0-F1
#
_cell.length_a   1.000
_cell.length_b   1.000
_cell.length_c   1.000
_cell.angle_alpha   90.00
_cell.angle_beta   90.00
_cell.angle_gamma   90.00
#
_symmetry.space_group_name_H-M   'P 1'
#
loop_
_entity.id
_entity.type
_entity.pdbx_description
1 polymer ?
#
loop_
_entity_poly.entity_id
_entity_poly.type
_entity_poly.pdbx_seq_one_letter_code
_entity_poly.pdbx_strand_id
1 'polypeptide(L)'
;MWILGQIFSPWGALPPGLDARIEVKHVEKSNDGKLRFIATRHSHWFPLSDVSQVLPDLESVTGQGRINPLFKDPEAPIGRSLQSMRLLASADPLEEHLGRLSLQPVNFISYRICDGTHSAFIKAQALLAQGQTVFWDRWCLPRRLAERRELVDSEVLDRHLMKQLASAGVVWGIESPAYSARGSYSAKEKRKAVRLGTYQSVPDF
;
A
#
# COMPACT_ATOMS: atom_id res chain seq x y z
N MET A 1 13.92 -8.08 -1.19
CA MET A 1 13.78 -6.75 -1.82
C MET A 1 12.67 -5.99 -1.13
N TRP A 2 12.94 -4.75 -0.74
CA TRP A 2 11.94 -3.86 -0.14
C TRP A 2 11.50 -2.84 -1.17
N ILE A 3 10.20 -2.57 -1.26
CA ILE A 3 9.61 -1.60 -2.18
C ILE A 3 9.01 -0.48 -1.34
N LEU A 4 9.50 0.72 -1.57
CA LEU A 4 9.02 1.95 -0.96
C LEU A 4 8.32 2.78 -2.03
N GLY A 5 7.23 3.43 -1.65
CA GLY A 5 6.42 4.24 -2.55
C GLY A 5 5.96 5.55 -1.91
N GLN A 6 5.38 6.40 -2.73
CA GLN A 6 4.66 7.59 -2.28
C GLN A 6 3.56 7.91 -3.30
N ILE A 7 2.33 8.16 -2.82
CA ILE A 7 1.23 8.56 -3.69
C ILE A 7 1.22 10.07 -3.84
N PHE A 8 1.30 10.52 -5.09
CA PHE A 8 1.03 11.91 -5.49
C PHE A 8 -0.30 11.96 -6.24
N SER A 9 -1.14 12.92 -5.90
CA SER A 9 -2.42 13.17 -6.54
C SER A 9 -2.64 14.67 -6.74
N PRO A 10 -3.63 15.09 -7.55
CA PRO A 10 -4.03 16.50 -7.64
C PRO A 10 -4.46 17.13 -6.31
N TRP A 11 -4.80 16.31 -5.31
CA TRP A 11 -5.28 16.74 -3.99
C TRP A 11 -4.18 16.80 -2.93
N GLY A 12 -2.94 16.48 -3.32
CA GLY A 12 -1.78 16.46 -2.44
C GLY A 12 -1.02 15.14 -2.49
N ALA A 13 -0.09 14.99 -1.56
CA ALA A 13 0.72 13.79 -1.39
C ALA A 13 0.34 13.05 -0.11
N LEU A 14 0.38 11.73 -0.16
CA LEU A 14 0.44 10.91 1.05
C LEU A 14 1.89 10.81 1.53
N PRO A 15 2.12 10.54 2.83
CA PRO A 15 3.45 10.23 3.29
C PRO A 15 4.03 9.04 2.53
N PRO A 16 5.37 8.93 2.48
CA PRO A 16 5.99 7.73 2.00
C PRO A 16 5.55 6.50 2.80
N GLY A 17 5.46 5.37 2.11
CA GLY A 17 5.06 4.12 2.72
C GLY A 17 5.89 2.94 2.24
N LEU A 18 5.91 1.91 3.07
CA LEU A 18 6.39 0.59 2.67
C LEU A 18 5.28 -0.13 1.89
N ASP A 19 5.56 -0.44 0.65
CA ASP A 19 4.60 -1.00 -0.31
C ASP A 19 4.65 -2.53 -0.28
N ALA A 20 5.84 -3.11 -0.42
CA ALA A 20 6.00 -4.56 -0.42
C ALA A 20 7.36 -5.05 0.06
N ARG A 21 7.39 -6.32 0.47
CA ARG A 21 8.61 -7.12 0.58
C ARG A 21 8.52 -8.26 -0.43
N ILE A 22 9.46 -8.29 -1.35
CA ILE A 22 9.62 -9.38 -2.31
C ILE A 22 10.84 -10.20 -1.91
N GLU A 23 10.58 -11.40 -1.41
CA GLU A 23 11.61 -12.41 -1.22
C GLU A 23 11.87 -13.09 -2.57
N VAL A 24 13.07 -12.89 -3.12
CA VAL A 24 13.40 -13.40 -4.44
C VAL A 24 13.89 -14.85 -4.32
N LYS A 25 13.17 -15.77 -4.95
CA LYS A 25 13.55 -17.17 -5.05
C LYS A 25 14.67 -17.39 -6.08
N HIS A 26 14.52 -16.76 -7.24
CA HIS A 26 15.42 -16.92 -8.39
C HIS A 26 15.34 -15.69 -9.30
N VAL A 27 16.43 -15.40 -10.02
CA VAL A 27 16.50 -14.32 -11.02
C VAL A 27 16.70 -14.92 -12.40
N GLU A 28 15.73 -14.73 -13.29
CA GLU A 28 15.83 -15.12 -14.69
C GLU A 28 16.31 -13.95 -15.54
N LYS A 29 17.11 -14.24 -16.57
CA LYS A 29 17.45 -13.27 -17.62
C LYS A 29 16.60 -13.58 -18.84
N SER A 30 15.76 -12.65 -19.27
CA SER A 30 14.97 -12.82 -20.49
C SER A 30 15.83 -12.58 -21.74
N ASN A 31 15.33 -13.06 -22.88
CA ASN A 31 16.03 -12.95 -24.18
C ASN A 31 16.30 -11.49 -24.60
N ASP A 32 15.53 -10.53 -24.07
CA ASP A 32 15.73 -9.08 -24.28
C ASP A 32 16.71 -8.45 -23.27
N GLY A 33 17.43 -9.27 -22.49
CA GLY A 33 18.43 -8.83 -21.52
C GLY A 33 17.87 -8.30 -20.20
N LYS A 34 16.54 -8.24 -20.03
CA LYS A 34 15.92 -7.81 -18.77
C LYS A 34 16.05 -8.90 -17.69
N LEU A 35 16.08 -8.45 -16.44
CA LEU A 35 16.03 -9.34 -15.29
C LEU A 35 14.59 -9.51 -14.83
N ARG A 36 14.19 -10.75 -14.60
CA ARG A 36 12.91 -11.11 -13.98
C ARG A 36 13.17 -11.74 -12.63
N PHE A 37 12.62 -11.13 -11.59
CA PHE A 37 12.72 -11.61 -10.21
C PHE A 37 11.52 -12.50 -9.90
N ILE A 38 11.76 -13.78 -9.64
CA ILE A 38 10.71 -14.74 -9.27
C ILE A 38 10.55 -14.72 -7.76
N ALA A 39 9.38 -14.28 -7.29
CA ALA A 39 9.06 -14.15 -5.87
C ALA A 39 8.79 -15.51 -5.19
N THR A 40 9.12 -15.63 -3.91
CA THR A 40 8.65 -16.72 -3.05
C THR A 40 7.22 -16.44 -2.56
N ARG A 41 6.56 -17.46 -2.00
CA ARG A 41 5.25 -17.34 -1.33
C ARG A 41 5.27 -16.48 -0.06
N HIS A 42 6.44 -16.12 0.44
CA HIS A 42 6.62 -15.30 1.65
C HIS A 42 6.69 -13.80 1.32
N SER A 43 6.63 -13.45 0.03
CA SER A 43 6.47 -12.07 -0.42
C SER A 43 5.07 -11.55 -0.09
N HIS A 44 4.96 -10.28 0.27
CA HIS A 44 3.69 -9.66 0.62
C HIS A 44 3.66 -8.17 0.27
N TRP A 45 2.45 -7.71 -0.03
CA TRP A 45 2.08 -6.30 -0.11
C TRP A 45 1.58 -5.86 1.26
N PHE A 46 1.92 -4.64 1.64
CA PHE A 46 1.55 -4.08 2.93
C PHE A 46 0.42 -3.06 2.78
N PRO A 47 -0.44 -2.93 3.80
CA PRO A 47 -1.23 -1.74 3.98
C PRO A 47 -0.35 -0.49 4.01
N LEU A 48 -0.91 0.63 3.56
CA LEU A 48 -0.24 1.92 3.62
C LEU A 48 -0.04 2.34 5.07
N SER A 49 1.19 2.70 5.39
CA SER A 49 1.62 3.25 6.68
C SER A 49 2.69 4.30 6.42
N ASP A 50 2.78 5.30 7.29
CA ASP A 50 3.81 6.32 7.20
C ASP A 50 5.16 5.76 7.67
N VAL A 51 6.16 5.81 6.79
CA VAL A 51 7.56 5.43 7.10
C VAL A 51 8.51 6.61 7.15
N SER A 52 8.00 7.84 7.17
CA SER A 52 8.82 9.07 7.19
C SER A 52 9.84 9.08 8.33
N GLN A 53 9.47 8.49 9.48
CA GLN A 53 10.35 8.39 10.65
C GLN A 53 11.36 7.24 10.57
N VAL A 54 11.15 6.26 9.69
CA VAL A 54 12.03 5.09 9.52
C VAL A 54 13.10 5.34 8.47
N LEU A 55 12.79 6.13 7.44
CA LEU A 55 13.70 6.38 6.32
C LEU A 55 15.05 7.01 6.71
N PRO A 56 15.12 7.95 7.67
CA PRO A 56 16.40 8.52 8.10
C PRO A 56 17.35 7.48 8.71
N ASP A 57 16.81 6.41 9.30
CA ASP A 57 17.58 5.34 9.94
C ASP A 57 18.08 4.29 8.94
N LEU A 58 17.67 4.39 7.67
CA LEU A 58 18.10 3.45 6.64
C LEU A 58 19.42 3.89 6.02
N GLU A 59 20.33 2.93 5.91
CA GLU A 59 21.62 3.10 5.27
C GLU A 59 21.77 2.16 4.07
N SER A 60 22.56 2.59 3.10
CA SER A 60 22.88 1.84 1.89
C SER A 60 24.37 1.55 1.78
N VAL A 61 24.69 0.38 1.23
CA VAL A 61 26.05 -0.06 0.97
C VAL A 61 26.35 0.11 -0.52
N THR A 62 27.42 0.84 -0.82
CA THR A 62 27.92 0.99 -2.19
C THR A 62 28.71 -0.24 -2.64
N GLY A 63 28.98 -0.37 -3.94
CA GLY A 63 29.83 -1.45 -4.46
C GLY A 63 31.27 -1.46 -3.91
N GLN A 64 31.72 -0.35 -3.32
CA GLN A 64 33.02 -0.24 -2.64
C GLN A 64 32.94 -0.52 -1.13
N GLY A 65 31.79 -0.98 -0.62
CA GLY A 65 31.57 -1.25 0.81
C GLY A 65 31.32 -0.01 1.67
N ARG A 66 31.30 1.20 1.11
CA ARG A 66 31.00 2.43 1.88
C ARG A 66 29.52 2.50 2.24
N ILE A 67 29.26 2.84 3.49
CA ILE A 67 27.93 3.08 4.05
C ILE A 67 27.54 4.54 3.80
N ASN A 68 26.32 4.78 3.35
CA ASN A 68 25.75 6.11 3.17
C ASN A 68 24.28 6.12 3.65
N PRO A 69 23.77 7.24 4.16
CA PRO A 69 22.33 7.40 4.34
C PRO A 69 21.59 7.05 3.05
N LEU A 70 20.56 6.21 3.16
CA LEU A 70 19.72 5.82 2.02
C LEU A 70 19.03 7.06 1.44
N PHE A 71 18.58 7.95 2.32
CA PHE A 71 17.83 9.14 2.00
C PHE A 71 18.57 10.38 2.51
N LYS A 72 19.27 11.06 1.59
CA LYS A 72 20.14 12.21 1.92
C LYS A 72 19.40 13.54 2.01
N ASP A 73 18.27 13.65 1.34
CA ASP A 73 17.45 14.87 1.29
C ASP A 73 16.03 14.52 1.75
N PRO A 74 15.69 14.84 3.01
CA PRO A 74 14.36 14.60 3.58
C PRO A 74 13.20 15.23 2.78
N GLU A 75 13.46 16.33 2.07
CA GLU A 75 12.45 17.10 1.34
C GLU A 75 12.24 16.58 -0.10
N ALA A 76 13.16 15.75 -0.60
CA ALA A 76 13.05 15.20 -1.94
C ALA A 76 11.98 14.09 -2.02
N PRO A 77 11.11 14.07 -3.05
CA PRO A 77 10.19 12.94 -3.25
C PRO A 77 10.92 11.59 -3.29
N ILE A 78 10.41 10.59 -2.57
CA ILE A 78 11.04 9.26 -2.53
C ILE A 78 11.13 8.63 -3.91
N GLY A 79 10.10 8.83 -4.73
CA GLY A 79 10.07 8.38 -6.11
C GLY A 79 11.17 8.97 -6.99
N ARG A 80 11.90 10.00 -6.53
CA ARG A 80 13.10 10.52 -7.17
C ARG A 80 14.37 9.95 -6.52
N SER A 81 14.43 9.93 -5.20
CA SER A 81 15.62 9.48 -4.46
C SER A 81 15.87 7.97 -4.55
N LEU A 82 14.82 7.16 -4.67
CA LEU A 82 14.87 5.69 -4.65
C LEU A 82 14.48 5.03 -5.99
N GLN A 83 14.70 5.72 -7.11
CA GLN A 83 14.37 5.18 -8.45
C GLN A 83 15.17 3.94 -8.85
N SER A 84 16.35 3.76 -8.26
CA SER A 84 17.24 2.65 -8.57
C SER A 84 17.47 1.80 -7.34
N MET A 85 17.65 0.50 -7.57
CA MET A 85 17.89 -0.46 -6.50
C MET A 85 19.13 -0.05 -5.67
N ARG A 86 19.02 -0.21 -4.36
CA ARG A 86 20.10 0.02 -3.38
C ARG A 86 20.22 -1.22 -2.51
N LEU A 87 21.45 -1.58 -2.17
CA LEU A 87 21.70 -2.57 -1.14
C LEU A 87 21.61 -1.87 0.21
N LEU A 88 20.76 -2.35 1.11
CA LEU A 88 20.68 -1.82 2.47
C LEU A 88 21.81 -2.40 3.32
N ALA A 89 22.34 -1.60 4.26
CA ALA A 89 23.29 -2.08 5.26
C ALA A 89 22.61 -3.01 6.27
N SER A 90 21.39 -2.65 6.69
CA SER A 90 20.50 -3.49 7.48
C SER A 90 19.04 -3.25 7.08
N ALA A 91 18.20 -4.26 7.26
CA ALA A 91 16.74 -4.15 7.13
C ALA A 91 16.03 -3.94 8.48
N ASP A 92 16.74 -3.99 9.60
CA ASP A 92 16.15 -3.99 10.95
C ASP A 92 15.16 -2.84 11.19
N PRO A 93 15.42 -1.58 10.77
CA PRO A 93 14.44 -0.50 10.97
C PRO A 93 13.11 -0.73 10.25
N LEU A 94 13.14 -1.37 9.07
CA LEU A 94 11.92 -1.76 8.35
C LEU A 94 11.21 -2.91 9.06
N GLU A 95 11.96 -3.90 9.55
CA GLU A 95 11.38 -5.05 10.25
C GLU A 95 10.76 -4.65 11.59
N GLU A 96 11.40 -3.76 12.35
CA GLU A 96 10.86 -3.21 13.58
C GLU A 96 9.57 -2.43 13.32
N HIS A 97 9.56 -1.58 12.28
CA HIS A 97 8.37 -0.85 11.86
C HIS A 97 7.21 -1.81 11.57
N LEU A 98 7.46 -2.87 10.82
CA LEU A 98 6.46 -3.89 10.53
C LEU A 98 5.98 -4.66 11.76
N GLY A 99 6.89 -4.96 12.69
CA GLY A 99 6.55 -5.52 13.99
C GLY A 99 5.51 -4.66 14.69
N ARG A 100 5.71 -3.34 14.73
CA ARG A 100 4.75 -2.39 15.30
C ARG A 100 3.42 -2.36 14.55
N LEU A 101 3.44 -2.32 13.21
CA LEU A 101 2.21 -2.30 12.41
C LEU A 101 1.38 -3.58 12.56
N SER A 102 2.03 -4.73 12.75
CA SER A 102 1.34 -6.02 12.90
C SER A 102 0.43 -6.10 14.14
N LEU A 103 0.67 -5.21 15.12
CA LEU A 103 -0.11 -5.10 16.34
C LEU A 103 -1.30 -4.14 16.21
N GLN A 104 -1.35 -3.35 15.14
CA GLN A 104 -2.39 -2.36 14.93
C GLN A 104 -3.52 -2.89 14.05
N PRO A 105 -4.79 -2.55 14.34
CA PRO A 105 -5.87 -2.83 13.42
C PRO A 105 -5.69 -2.03 12.12
N VAL A 106 -5.94 -2.69 11.00
CA VAL A 106 -5.93 -2.04 9.68
C VAL A 106 -7.27 -1.36 9.43
N ASN A 107 -7.23 -0.14 8.90
CA ASN A 107 -8.40 0.61 8.44
C ASN A 107 -8.64 0.35 6.95
N PHE A 108 -9.78 -0.22 6.60
CA PHE A 108 -10.13 -0.49 5.20
C PHE A 108 -10.91 0.69 4.61
N ILE A 109 -10.49 1.22 3.46
CA ILE A 109 -11.24 2.26 2.74
C ILE A 109 -12.05 1.63 1.62
N SER A 110 -13.37 1.62 1.79
CA SER A 110 -14.33 1.18 0.77
C SER A 110 -14.88 2.40 0.05
N TYR A 111 -14.72 2.46 -1.27
CA TYR A 111 -15.12 3.62 -2.07
C TYR A 111 -15.44 3.22 -3.51
N ARG A 112 -15.86 4.19 -4.31
CA ARG A 112 -16.04 4.04 -5.76
C ARG A 112 -15.00 4.85 -6.50
N ILE A 113 -14.33 4.21 -7.46
CA ILE A 113 -13.29 4.89 -8.27
C ILE A 113 -13.88 6.08 -9.06
N CYS A 114 -15.10 5.95 -9.57
CA CYS A 114 -15.71 6.96 -10.43
C CYS A 114 -16.01 8.30 -9.74
N ASP A 115 -16.27 8.31 -8.43
CA ASP A 115 -16.73 9.51 -7.72
C ASP A 115 -16.20 9.63 -6.29
N GLY A 116 -15.87 8.54 -5.59
CA GLY A 116 -15.38 8.57 -4.21
C GLY A 116 -13.86 8.65 -4.03
N THR A 117 -13.06 8.74 -5.11
CA THR A 117 -11.58 8.66 -5.01
C THR A 117 -10.98 9.83 -4.23
N HIS A 118 -11.54 11.03 -4.38
CA HIS A 118 -11.06 12.22 -3.67
C HIS A 118 -11.25 12.08 -2.16
N SER A 119 -12.48 11.80 -1.72
CA SER A 119 -12.80 11.58 -0.31
C SER A 119 -12.07 10.39 0.30
N ALA A 120 -11.84 9.31 -0.49
CA ALA A 120 -10.99 8.20 -0.08
C ALA A 120 -9.55 8.64 0.20
N PHE A 121 -8.97 9.49 -0.65
CA PHE A 121 -7.63 10.05 -0.45
C PHE A 121 -7.56 10.91 0.83
N ILE A 122 -8.51 11.83 1.02
CA ILE A 122 -8.54 12.70 2.21
C ILE A 122 -8.69 11.86 3.48
N LYS A 123 -9.53 10.83 3.46
CA LYS A 123 -9.68 9.91 4.59
C LYS A 123 -8.40 9.13 4.87
N ALA A 124 -7.73 8.61 3.83
CA ALA A 124 -6.44 7.93 3.98
C ALA A 124 -5.40 8.85 4.62
N GLN A 125 -5.30 10.10 4.15
CA GLN A 125 -4.39 11.10 4.68
C GLN A 125 -4.66 11.37 6.16
N ALA A 126 -5.92 11.56 6.55
CA ALA A 126 -6.30 11.81 7.94
C ALA A 126 -5.97 10.63 8.86
N LEU A 127 -6.16 9.39 8.42
CA LEU A 127 -5.83 8.18 9.19
C LEU A 127 -4.30 8.06 9.35
N LEU A 128 -3.53 8.32 8.30
CA LEU A 128 -2.06 8.28 8.34
C LEU A 128 -1.48 9.35 9.25
N ALA A 129 -2.05 10.56 9.24
CA ALA A 129 -1.65 11.64 10.16
C ALA A 129 -1.89 11.28 11.64
N GLN A 130 -2.77 10.32 11.92
CA GLN A 130 -3.00 9.75 13.25
C GLN A 130 -2.12 8.53 13.56
N GLY A 131 -1.14 8.22 12.69
CA GLY A 131 -0.26 7.07 12.84
C GLY A 131 -0.96 5.72 12.59
N GLN A 132 -2.09 5.71 11.89
CA GLN A 132 -2.85 4.49 11.63
C GLN A 132 -2.45 3.83 10.31
N THR A 133 -2.71 2.52 10.25
CA THR A 133 -2.47 1.70 9.06
C THR A 133 -3.72 1.62 8.19
N VAL A 134 -3.56 1.79 6.87
CA VAL A 134 -4.66 1.92 5.90
C VAL A 134 -4.57 0.89 4.79
N PHE A 135 -5.58 0.05 4.64
CA PHE A 135 -5.80 -0.72 3.43
C PHE A 135 -6.59 0.13 2.42
N TRP A 136 -5.89 0.57 1.37
CA TRP A 136 -6.48 1.23 0.21
C TRP A 136 -6.01 0.49 -1.05
N ASP A 137 -6.94 -0.01 -1.87
CA ASP A 137 -6.67 -0.85 -3.03
C ASP A 137 -5.71 -0.22 -4.06
N ARG A 138 -5.74 1.10 -4.24
CA ARG A 138 -4.79 1.87 -5.06
C ARG A 138 -3.33 1.80 -4.60
N TRP A 139 -3.11 1.45 -3.34
CA TRP A 139 -1.78 1.22 -2.76
C TRP A 139 -1.50 -0.28 -2.63
N CYS A 140 -2.39 -1.02 -1.98
CA CYS A 140 -2.13 -2.36 -1.47
C CYS A 140 -2.21 -3.45 -2.55
N LEU A 141 -2.66 -3.11 -3.75
CA LEU A 141 -2.69 -4.01 -4.88
C LEU A 141 -1.62 -3.60 -5.91
N PRO A 142 -0.97 -4.56 -6.57
CA PRO A 142 -0.09 -4.28 -7.69
C PRO A 142 -0.72 -3.27 -8.64
N ARG A 143 0.03 -2.24 -9.01
CA ARG A 143 -0.45 -1.14 -9.85
C ARG A 143 -1.12 -1.59 -11.15
N ARG A 144 -0.65 -2.71 -11.73
CA ARG A 144 -1.28 -3.35 -12.91
C ARG A 144 -2.67 -3.94 -12.62
N LEU A 145 -2.92 -4.40 -11.40
CA LEU A 145 -4.23 -4.88 -10.95
C LEU A 145 -5.17 -3.72 -10.62
N ALA A 146 -4.70 -2.74 -9.85
CA ALA A 146 -5.49 -1.59 -9.46
C ALA A 146 -5.86 -0.68 -10.65
N GLU A 147 -4.94 -0.48 -11.60
CA GLU A 147 -5.12 0.49 -12.69
C GLU A 147 -5.43 -0.16 -14.06
N ARG A 148 -4.94 -1.37 -14.35
CA ARG A 148 -5.03 -1.98 -15.70
C ARG A 148 -5.87 -3.27 -15.79
N ARG A 149 -6.31 -3.82 -14.65
CA ARG A 149 -7.06 -5.09 -14.55
C ARG A 149 -6.41 -6.26 -15.33
N GLU A 150 -5.10 -6.21 -15.53
CA GLU A 150 -4.37 -7.23 -16.29
C GLU A 150 -4.12 -8.47 -15.42
N LEU A 151 -4.49 -9.65 -15.93
CA LEU A 151 -3.93 -10.96 -15.57
C LEU A 151 -4.25 -11.57 -14.18
N VAL A 152 -5.37 -11.22 -13.53
CA VAL A 152 -5.84 -11.96 -12.34
C VAL A 152 -7.33 -12.26 -12.43
N ASP A 153 -7.68 -13.50 -12.08
CA ASP A 153 -9.06 -13.97 -11.96
C ASP A 153 -9.85 -13.07 -10.98
N SER A 154 -11.00 -12.58 -11.43
CA SER A 154 -11.85 -11.68 -10.66
C SER A 154 -12.29 -12.31 -9.33
N GLU A 155 -12.47 -13.64 -9.27
CA GLU A 155 -12.84 -14.33 -8.04
C GLU A 155 -11.70 -14.34 -7.00
N VAL A 156 -10.45 -14.45 -7.47
CA VAL A 156 -9.28 -14.45 -6.58
C VAL A 156 -9.09 -13.06 -5.97
N LEU A 157 -9.26 -12.02 -6.78
CA LEU A 157 -9.21 -10.63 -6.30
C LEU A 157 -10.36 -10.34 -5.32
N ASP A 158 -11.57 -10.75 -5.67
CA ASP A 158 -12.75 -10.58 -4.82
C ASP A 158 -12.56 -11.26 -3.46
N ARG A 159 -12.04 -12.50 -3.47
CA ARG A 159 -11.76 -13.25 -2.23
C ARG A 159 -10.69 -12.58 -1.39
N HIS A 160 -9.64 -12.04 -2.01
CA HIS A 160 -8.58 -11.33 -1.31
C HIS A 160 -9.10 -10.07 -0.62
N LEU A 161 -9.78 -9.20 -1.36
CA LEU A 161 -10.37 -7.96 -0.83
C LEU A 161 -11.37 -8.24 0.30
N MET A 162 -12.24 -9.25 0.12
CA MET A 162 -13.18 -9.67 1.16
C MET A 162 -12.49 -10.24 2.41
N LYS A 163 -11.33 -10.88 2.26
CA LYS A 163 -10.52 -11.34 3.39
C LYS A 163 -9.94 -10.15 4.15
N GLN A 164 -9.36 -9.18 3.43
CA GLN A 164 -8.79 -7.95 4.03
C GLN A 164 -9.84 -7.13 4.76
N LEU A 165 -11.02 -6.96 4.17
CA LEU A 165 -12.15 -6.29 4.82
C LEU A 165 -12.57 -7.00 6.10
N ALA A 166 -12.61 -8.34 6.11
CA ALA A 166 -13.02 -9.09 7.30
C ALA A 166 -11.99 -9.04 8.44
N SER A 167 -10.71 -8.83 8.14
CA SER A 167 -9.65 -8.64 9.13
C SER A 167 -9.44 -7.18 9.54
N ALA A 168 -10.11 -6.23 8.88
CA ALA A 168 -9.98 -4.82 9.20
C ALA A 168 -10.68 -4.51 10.53
N GLY A 169 -10.06 -3.64 11.34
CA GLY A 169 -10.68 -3.18 12.58
C GLY A 169 -11.86 -2.24 12.30
N VAL A 170 -11.72 -1.39 11.28
CA VAL A 170 -12.76 -0.47 10.82
C VAL A 170 -12.81 -0.45 9.29
N VAL A 171 -14.01 -0.41 8.74
CA VAL A 171 -14.28 -0.22 7.32
C VAL A 171 -14.92 1.15 7.12
N TRP A 172 -14.17 2.07 6.53
CA TRP A 172 -14.62 3.42 6.19
C TRP A 172 -15.28 3.42 4.81
N GLY A 173 -16.61 3.51 4.79
CA GLY A 173 -17.38 3.59 3.55
C GLY A 173 -17.55 5.04 3.08
N ILE A 174 -16.92 5.38 1.97
CA ILE A 174 -17.05 6.69 1.32
C ILE A 174 -18.39 6.72 0.56
N GLU A 175 -19.42 7.34 1.14
CA GLU A 175 -20.79 7.30 0.63
C GLU A 175 -21.04 8.30 -0.51
N SER A 176 -20.27 8.17 -1.60
CA SER A 176 -20.47 8.91 -2.85
C SER A 176 -21.77 8.52 -3.56
N PRO A 177 -22.28 9.31 -4.53
CA PRO A 177 -23.54 9.04 -5.22
C PRO A 177 -23.67 7.63 -5.80
N ALA A 178 -22.60 7.09 -6.41
CA ALA A 178 -22.59 5.74 -6.98
C ALA A 178 -22.19 4.65 -5.96
N TYR A 179 -21.92 4.99 -4.70
CA TYR A 179 -21.44 4.05 -3.68
C TYR A 179 -22.39 2.87 -3.48
N SER A 180 -23.69 3.16 -3.41
CA SER A 180 -24.74 2.17 -3.19
C SER A 180 -25.35 1.63 -4.50
N ALA A 181 -24.73 1.90 -5.66
CA ALA A 181 -25.23 1.43 -6.96
C ALA A 181 -25.41 -0.10 -6.95
N ARG A 182 -26.55 -0.59 -7.48
CA ARG A 182 -26.89 -2.01 -7.46
C ARG A 182 -25.82 -2.84 -8.19
N GLY A 183 -25.34 -3.88 -7.52
CA GLY A 183 -24.29 -4.76 -8.07
C GLY A 183 -22.86 -4.20 -7.95
N SER A 184 -22.68 -3.00 -7.39
CA SER A 184 -21.35 -2.43 -7.16
C SER A 184 -20.57 -3.24 -6.11
N TYR A 185 -19.24 -3.18 -6.22
CA TYR A 185 -18.35 -3.83 -5.27
C TYR A 185 -18.47 -3.21 -3.87
N SER A 186 -18.50 -1.88 -3.79
CA SER A 186 -18.73 -1.13 -2.56
C SER A 186 -20.03 -1.50 -1.84
N ALA A 187 -21.11 -1.79 -2.57
CA ALA A 187 -22.35 -2.28 -1.96
C ALA A 187 -22.22 -3.70 -1.37
N LYS A 188 -21.35 -4.56 -1.92
CA LYS A 188 -21.02 -5.86 -1.33
C LYS A 188 -20.18 -5.67 -0.05
N GLU A 189 -19.17 -4.80 -0.11
CA GLU A 189 -18.29 -4.45 1.03
C GLU A 189 -19.09 -3.87 2.20
N LYS A 190 -19.91 -2.84 1.97
CA LYS A 190 -20.80 -2.23 2.97
C LYS A 190 -21.65 -3.29 3.67
N ARG A 191 -22.35 -4.14 2.91
CA ARG A 191 -23.20 -5.21 3.49
C ARG A 191 -22.41 -6.20 4.33
N LYS A 192 -21.15 -6.48 3.98
CA LYS A 192 -20.30 -7.36 4.78
C LYS A 192 -19.83 -6.65 6.05
N ALA A 193 -19.32 -5.44 5.94
CA ALA A 193 -18.82 -4.64 7.08
C ALA A 193 -19.92 -4.33 8.11
N VAL A 194 -21.13 -3.97 7.66
CA VAL A 194 -22.29 -3.75 8.54
C VAL A 194 -22.64 -5.02 9.31
N ARG A 195 -22.62 -6.19 8.66
CA ARG A 195 -22.86 -7.48 9.34
C ARG A 195 -21.78 -7.83 10.36
N LEU A 196 -20.55 -7.37 10.14
CA LEU A 196 -19.43 -7.54 11.06
C LEU A 196 -19.38 -6.47 12.17
N GLY A 197 -20.22 -5.43 12.10
CA GLY A 197 -20.21 -4.32 13.05
C GLY A 197 -19.01 -3.37 12.91
N THR A 198 -18.26 -3.43 11.80
CA THR A 198 -17.02 -2.65 11.60
C THR A 198 -17.21 -1.43 10.69
N TYR A 199 -18.41 -1.20 10.16
CA TYR A 199 -18.67 -0.14 9.19
C TYR A 199 -18.81 1.24 9.84
N GLN A 200 -18.12 2.23 9.28
CA GLN A 200 -18.30 3.64 9.58
C GLN A 200 -18.48 4.42 8.27
N SER A 201 -19.55 5.21 8.18
CA SER A 201 -19.81 6.05 7.01
C SER A 201 -18.93 7.30 7.02
N VAL A 202 -18.45 7.68 5.84
CA VAL A 202 -17.77 8.94 5.59
C VAL A 202 -18.59 9.66 4.51
N PRO A 203 -19.15 10.84 4.80
CA PRO A 203 -19.84 11.62 3.78
C PRO A 203 -18.85 12.07 2.70
N ASP A 204 -19.34 12.12 1.46
CA ASP A 204 -18.57 12.65 0.33
C ASP A 204 -18.52 14.18 0.42
N PHE A 205 -17.34 14.77 0.14
CA PHE A 205 -17.10 16.22 0.21
C PHE A 205 -17.04 16.87 -1.17
#